data_AF-A0A8J6SN77-F1
#
_entry.id   AF-A0A8J6SN77-F1
#
_cell.length_a   1.000
_cell.length_b   1.000
_cell.length_c   1.000
_cell.angle_alpha   90.00
_cell.angle_beta   90.00
_cell.angle_gamma   90.00
#
_symmetry.space_group_name_H-M   'P 1'
#
loop_
_entity.id
_entity.type
_entity.pdbx_description
1 polymer ?
#
loop_
_entity_poly.entity_id
_entity_poly.type
_entity_poly.pdbx_seq_one_letter_code
_entity_poly.pdbx_strand_id
1 'polypeptide(L)'
;MSTKSQIEWTEFTWNPLTGCTKISPGCKNCYAERMAMRLQAMGQPNYKDGFKLTLHEQTLELPLQWKKPRTIFVNSMSDLFHKDVPTEFIVKVFEVMEKAYWHNFQILTKRSNRLLELSDEIPWMSNIWMGTSVEDKNYVFRIDDLRKTKAKIKFLSLEPLLGPLYNLNLTGIDWVIVGGESGPKARYIDPSWVIDIRDQCQKAEVPFFFKQWGGTNKKKAGRLLENRTWDEMPVTQQNLGSYREDFETVSSQEPSKVIIR
;
A
#
# COMPACT_ATOMS: atom_id res chain seq x y z
N MET A 1 -18.54 5.13 0.46
CA MET A 1 -18.70 3.87 -0.30
C MET A 1 -17.40 3.10 -0.21
N SER A 2 -17.45 1.86 0.26
CA SER A 2 -16.33 0.92 0.12
C SER A 2 -16.54 0.13 -1.16
N THR A 3 -15.48 0.04 -1.95
CA THR A 3 -15.47 -0.68 -3.22
C THR A 3 -14.37 -1.72 -3.17
N LYS A 4 -14.61 -2.87 -3.82
CA LYS A 4 -13.53 -3.80 -4.17
C LYS A 4 -12.46 -3.00 -4.93
N SER A 5 -11.23 -3.07 -4.46
CA SER A 5 -10.14 -2.27 -5.00
C SER A 5 -9.72 -2.78 -6.38
N GLN A 6 -9.26 -1.87 -7.23
CA GLN A 6 -8.51 -2.20 -8.45
C GLN A 6 -7.00 -2.03 -8.25
N ILE A 7 -6.57 -1.81 -7.00
CA ILE A 7 -5.17 -1.72 -6.61
C ILE A 7 -4.71 -3.14 -6.29
N GLU A 8 -3.63 -3.55 -6.93
CA GLU A 8 -3.26 -4.94 -7.11
C GLU A 8 -2.81 -5.64 -5.82
N TRP A 9 -2.48 -4.87 -4.79
CA TRP A 9 -1.93 -5.33 -3.51
C TRP A 9 -2.89 -5.19 -2.31
N THR A 10 -4.15 -4.81 -2.56
CA THR A 10 -5.20 -4.63 -1.53
C THR A 10 -6.55 -5.11 -2.04
N GLU A 11 -7.44 -5.54 -1.15
CA GLU A 11 -8.74 -6.07 -1.53
C GLU A 11 -9.84 -4.99 -1.52
N PHE A 12 -9.78 -4.09 -0.54
CA PHE A 12 -10.77 -3.03 -0.33
C PHE A 12 -10.12 -1.68 -0.07
N THR A 13 -10.90 -0.61 -0.20
CA THR A 13 -10.46 0.74 0.20
C THR A 13 -11.43 1.34 1.22
N TRP A 14 -10.87 2.07 2.18
CA TRP A 14 -11.61 2.86 3.15
C TRP A 14 -11.07 4.29 3.13
N ASN A 15 -11.93 5.27 2.84
CA ASN A 15 -11.55 6.66 2.62
C ASN A 15 -12.24 7.58 3.64
N PRO A 16 -11.71 7.71 4.88
CA PRO A 16 -12.23 8.63 5.88
C PRO A 16 -11.97 10.11 5.56
N LEU A 17 -11.13 10.40 4.56
CA LEU A 17 -10.98 11.74 3.98
C LEU A 17 -10.83 11.65 2.45
N THR A 18 -11.13 12.75 1.77
CA THR A 18 -10.87 12.94 0.34
C THR A 18 -10.02 14.18 0.13
N GLY A 19 -9.29 14.24 -0.98
CA GLY A 19 -8.50 15.42 -1.32
C GLY A 19 -7.13 15.47 -0.67
N CYS A 20 -6.24 16.27 -1.26
CA CYS A 20 -4.86 16.43 -0.82
C CYS A 20 -4.23 17.67 -1.47
N THR A 21 -3.05 18.08 -0.99
CA THR A 21 -2.15 19.03 -1.66
C THR A 21 -0.93 18.32 -2.24
N LYS A 22 -0.41 18.81 -3.36
CA LYS A 22 0.79 18.26 -4.01
C LYS A 22 2.03 18.72 -3.24
N ILE A 23 2.92 17.78 -2.88
CA ILE A 23 4.14 18.08 -2.11
C ILE A 23 5.43 17.54 -2.75
N SER A 24 5.31 16.90 -3.91
CA SER A 24 6.46 16.33 -4.61
C SER A 24 6.19 16.11 -6.10
N PRO A 25 7.23 15.85 -6.91
CA PRO A 25 7.11 15.49 -8.32
C PRO A 25 6.19 14.27 -8.54
N GLY A 26 6.13 13.32 -7.60
CA GLY A 26 5.22 12.17 -7.65
C GLY A 26 3.75 12.56 -7.69
N CYS A 27 3.38 13.74 -7.19
CA CYS A 27 2.00 14.23 -7.18
C CYS A 27 1.57 14.91 -8.50
N LYS A 28 2.49 15.14 -9.45
CA LYS A 28 2.22 15.94 -10.66
C LYS A 28 1.01 15.44 -11.45
N ASN A 29 0.95 14.13 -11.72
CA ASN A 29 -0.15 13.49 -12.46
C ASN A 29 -1.05 12.64 -11.56
N CYS A 30 -1.32 13.10 -10.34
CA CYS A 30 -2.08 12.39 -9.31
C CYS A 30 -3.38 11.76 -9.86
N TYR A 31 -3.49 10.43 -9.73
CA TYR A 31 -4.69 9.71 -10.18
C TYR A 31 -5.92 10.07 -9.34
N ALA A 32 -5.73 10.25 -8.02
CA ALA A 32 -6.81 10.55 -7.08
C ALA A 32 -7.44 11.92 -7.37
N GLU A 33 -6.64 12.92 -7.77
CA GLU A 33 -7.14 14.23 -8.18
C GLU A 33 -8.06 14.12 -9.40
N ARG A 34 -7.61 13.43 -10.45
CA ARG A 34 -8.44 13.23 -11.66
C ARG A 34 -9.71 12.43 -11.36
N MET A 35 -9.59 11.40 -10.54
CA MET A 35 -10.72 10.56 -10.14
C MET A 35 -11.71 11.34 -9.28
N ALA A 36 -11.25 12.19 -8.37
CA ALA A 36 -12.11 13.05 -7.56
C ALA A 36 -12.92 14.02 -8.42
N MET A 37 -12.31 14.65 -9.43
CA MET A 37 -13.04 15.52 -10.37
C MET A 37 -14.10 14.75 -11.15
N ARG A 38 -13.81 13.50 -11.55
CA ARG A 38 -14.81 12.63 -12.19
C ARG A 38 -15.95 12.29 -11.24
N LEU A 39 -15.65 11.92 -10.00
CA LEU A 39 -16.66 11.56 -9.00
C LEU A 39 -17.53 12.77 -8.61
N GLN A 40 -16.95 13.96 -8.59
CA GLN A 40 -17.67 15.22 -8.43
C GLN A 40 -18.67 15.43 -9.57
N ALA A 41 -18.23 15.29 -10.83
CA ALA A 41 -19.11 15.40 -12.00
C ALA A 41 -20.22 14.34 -12.03
N MET A 42 -20.00 13.20 -11.39
CA MET A 42 -21.00 12.14 -11.20
C MET A 42 -21.94 12.38 -10.00
N GLY A 43 -21.78 13.47 -9.26
CA GLY A 43 -22.62 13.79 -8.11
C GLY A 43 -22.35 12.93 -6.87
N GLN A 44 -21.17 12.33 -6.75
CA GLN A 44 -20.83 11.53 -5.56
C GLN A 44 -20.72 12.45 -4.33
N PRO A 45 -21.50 12.23 -3.24
CA PRO A 45 -21.60 13.18 -2.13
C PRO A 45 -20.29 13.56 -1.42
N ASN A 46 -19.41 12.58 -1.20
CA ASN A 46 -18.10 12.77 -0.56
C ASN A 46 -17.09 13.51 -1.44
N TYR A 47 -17.39 13.68 -2.74
CA TYR A 47 -16.56 14.42 -3.70
C TYR A 47 -17.26 15.70 -4.19
N LYS A 48 -18.29 16.19 -3.50
CA LYS A 48 -18.97 17.45 -3.87
C LYS A 48 -18.01 18.64 -4.01
N ASP A 49 -16.92 18.63 -3.21
CA ASP A 49 -15.86 19.65 -3.20
C ASP A 49 -14.64 19.25 -4.07
N GLY A 50 -14.80 18.25 -4.95
CA GLY A 50 -13.75 17.78 -5.84
C GLY A 50 -12.58 17.17 -5.08
N PHE A 51 -11.38 17.70 -5.30
CA PHE A 51 -10.14 17.25 -4.64
C PHE A 51 -9.71 18.13 -3.47
N LYS A 52 -10.59 19.02 -3.00
CA LYS A 52 -10.37 19.76 -1.75
C LYS A 52 -10.34 18.77 -0.58
N LEU A 53 -9.45 19.02 0.38
CA LEU A 53 -9.39 18.23 1.61
C LEU A 53 -10.74 18.31 2.34
N THR A 54 -11.37 17.15 2.55
CA THR A 54 -12.64 17.02 3.26
C THR A 54 -12.60 15.78 4.15
N LEU A 55 -12.97 15.94 5.43
CA LEU A 55 -13.11 14.86 6.39
C LEU A 55 -14.51 14.24 6.31
N HIS A 56 -14.60 12.92 6.46
CA HIS A 56 -15.86 12.17 6.38
C HIS A 56 -16.09 11.38 7.66
N GLU A 57 -16.41 12.07 8.77
CA GLU A 57 -16.71 11.50 10.10
C GLU A 57 -17.73 10.33 10.01
N GLN A 58 -18.76 10.48 9.17
CA GLN A 58 -19.80 9.47 8.95
C GLN A 58 -19.30 8.15 8.36
N THR A 59 -18.05 8.11 7.88
CA THR A 59 -17.44 6.90 7.30
C THR A 59 -16.44 6.24 8.24
N LEU A 60 -16.17 6.82 9.42
CA LEU A 60 -15.14 6.32 10.33
C LEU A 60 -15.41 4.87 10.74
N GLU A 61 -16.62 4.55 11.17
CA GLU A 61 -16.94 3.21 11.71
C GLU A 61 -17.20 2.14 10.62
N LEU A 62 -17.07 2.50 9.34
CA LEU A 62 -17.38 1.59 8.24
C LEU A 62 -16.62 0.25 8.30
N PRO A 63 -15.33 0.18 8.67
CA PRO A 63 -14.61 -1.09 8.80
C PRO A 63 -15.24 -2.03 9.85
N LEU A 64 -15.81 -1.51 10.93
CA LEU A 64 -16.41 -2.33 12.01
C LEU A 64 -17.65 -3.12 11.54
N GLN A 65 -18.26 -2.67 10.44
CA GLN A 65 -19.41 -3.32 9.83
C GLN A 65 -19.01 -4.54 8.99
N TRP A 66 -17.74 -4.67 8.60
CA TRP A 66 -17.26 -5.76 7.75
C TRP A 66 -16.81 -6.96 8.57
N LYS A 67 -17.63 -8.03 8.58
CA LYS A 67 -17.37 -9.21 9.43
C LYS A 67 -16.27 -10.15 8.94
N LYS A 68 -16.00 -10.19 7.64
CA LYS A 68 -14.95 -11.06 7.07
C LYS A 68 -13.60 -10.34 7.13
N PRO A 69 -12.50 -11.00 7.56
CA PRO A 69 -11.14 -10.49 7.43
C PRO A 69 -10.85 -9.97 6.03
N ARG A 70 -10.11 -8.86 5.95
CA ARG A 70 -9.82 -8.13 4.71
C ARG A 70 -8.48 -7.44 4.82
N THR A 71 -7.84 -7.24 3.68
CA THR A 71 -6.75 -6.27 3.51
C THR A 71 -7.31 -4.97 2.92
N ILE A 72 -7.18 -3.88 3.67
CA ILE A 72 -7.85 -2.60 3.41
C ILE A 72 -6.80 -1.50 3.23
N PHE A 73 -6.79 -0.87 2.06
CA PHE A 73 -6.00 0.33 1.84
C PHE A 73 -6.76 1.57 2.33
N VAL A 74 -6.18 2.22 3.33
CA VAL A 74 -6.71 3.42 3.98
C VAL A 74 -6.28 4.65 3.17
N ASN A 75 -7.25 5.50 2.85
CA ASN A 75 -7.04 6.77 2.15
C ASN A 75 -6.40 6.65 0.76
N SER A 76 -6.95 5.79 -0.09
CA SER A 76 -6.54 5.69 -1.49
C SER A 76 -6.74 7.00 -2.27
N MET A 77 -7.65 7.87 -1.83
CA MET A 77 -8.06 9.10 -2.52
C MET A 77 -7.58 10.38 -1.84
N SER A 78 -6.61 10.26 -0.92
CA SER A 78 -6.14 11.35 -0.05
C SER A 78 -4.82 10.98 0.65
N ASP A 79 -4.35 11.79 1.60
CA ASP A 79 -3.20 11.46 2.46
C ASP A 79 -3.59 11.75 3.91
N LEU A 80 -3.66 10.71 4.76
CA LEU A 80 -4.10 10.82 6.15
C LEU A 80 -3.25 11.79 6.96
N PHE A 81 -1.97 11.92 6.62
CA PHE A 81 -1.02 12.80 7.29
C PHE A 81 -0.94 14.18 6.62
N HIS A 82 -1.99 14.61 5.92
CA HIS A 82 -2.04 15.97 5.40
C HIS A 82 -1.97 16.99 6.56
N LYS A 83 -1.23 18.09 6.36
CA LYS A 83 -0.96 19.11 7.39
C LYS A 83 -2.23 19.71 8.01
N ASP A 84 -3.30 19.79 7.22
CA ASP A 84 -4.60 20.36 7.62
C ASP A 84 -5.58 19.29 8.14
N VAL A 85 -5.15 18.02 8.28
CA VAL A 85 -5.93 16.99 8.98
C VAL A 85 -5.60 17.10 10.48
N PRO A 86 -6.60 17.34 11.35
CA PRO A 86 -6.39 17.44 12.78
C PRO A 86 -5.85 16.14 13.37
N THR A 87 -4.95 16.24 14.35
CA THR A 87 -4.31 15.08 14.99
C THR A 87 -5.35 14.16 15.62
N GLU A 88 -6.37 14.72 16.27
CA GLU A 88 -7.48 13.98 16.87
C GLU A 88 -8.25 13.15 15.85
N PHE A 89 -8.37 13.62 14.61
CA PHE A 89 -9.01 12.86 13.54
C PHE A 89 -8.14 11.68 13.10
N ILE A 90 -6.81 11.88 13.02
CA ILE A 90 -5.87 10.79 12.73
C ILE A 90 -5.97 9.73 13.83
N VAL A 91 -5.92 10.11 15.10
CA VAL A 91 -6.04 9.17 16.23
C VAL A 91 -7.36 8.40 16.15
N LYS A 92 -8.51 9.05 15.92
CA LYS A 92 -9.80 8.36 15.71
C LYS A 92 -9.75 7.30 14.59
N VAL A 93 -9.08 7.60 13.47
CA VAL A 93 -8.93 6.64 12.36
C VAL A 93 -8.12 5.41 12.83
N PHE A 94 -7.06 5.61 13.62
CA PHE A 94 -6.27 4.52 14.18
C PHE A 94 -7.01 3.71 15.26
N GLU A 95 -7.80 4.35 16.12
CA GLU A 95 -8.66 3.66 17.09
C GLU A 95 -9.69 2.74 16.40
N VAL A 96 -10.22 3.13 15.25
CA VAL A 96 -11.08 2.24 14.46
C VAL A 96 -10.30 1.02 13.96
N MET A 97 -9.07 1.20 13.51
CA MET A 97 -8.22 0.09 13.04
C MET A 97 -7.84 -0.87 14.16
N GLU A 98 -7.64 -0.34 15.38
CA GLU A 98 -7.45 -1.13 16.60
C GLU A 98 -8.72 -1.95 16.94
N LYS A 99 -9.90 -1.30 16.94
CA LYS A 99 -11.18 -1.99 17.20
C LYS A 99 -11.50 -3.06 16.15
N ALA A 100 -11.11 -2.82 14.89
CA ALA A 100 -11.32 -3.72 13.75
C ALA A 100 -10.13 -4.68 13.53
N TYR A 101 -9.57 -5.25 14.61
CA TYR A 101 -8.32 -6.03 14.61
C TYR A 101 -8.29 -7.25 13.66
N TRP A 102 -9.45 -7.75 13.22
CA TRP A 102 -9.55 -8.86 12.26
C TRP A 102 -9.26 -8.45 10.81
N HIS A 103 -9.03 -7.17 10.53
CA HIS A 103 -8.57 -6.66 9.25
C HIS A 103 -7.11 -6.24 9.29
N ASN A 104 -6.42 -6.36 8.16
CA ASN A 104 -5.13 -5.71 7.94
C ASN A 104 -5.36 -4.37 7.25
N PHE A 105 -4.80 -3.30 7.80
CA PHE A 105 -4.89 -1.95 7.26
C PHE A 105 -3.56 -1.51 6.70
N GLN A 106 -3.55 -1.14 5.42
CA GLN A 106 -2.39 -0.57 4.76
C GLN A 106 -2.58 0.94 4.68
N ILE A 107 -1.59 1.72 5.12
CA ILE A 107 -1.62 3.18 5.09
C ILE A 107 -0.38 3.66 4.36
N LEU A 108 -0.52 4.64 3.46
CA LEU A 108 0.59 5.16 2.68
C LEU A 108 0.61 6.69 2.73
N THR A 109 1.77 7.28 2.98
CA THR A 109 1.93 8.74 3.00
C THR A 109 3.19 9.23 2.29
N LYS A 110 3.14 10.45 1.76
CA LYS A 110 4.33 11.20 1.31
C LYS A 110 4.82 12.21 2.36
N ARG A 111 4.15 12.31 3.51
CA ARG A 111 4.40 13.26 4.60
C ARG A 111 5.03 12.53 5.81
N SER A 112 6.17 11.89 5.55
CA SER A 112 6.87 11.05 6.54
C SER A 112 7.27 11.82 7.80
N ASN A 113 7.57 13.11 7.69
CA ASN A 113 7.89 13.96 8.84
C ASN A 113 6.70 14.06 9.81
N ARG A 114 5.48 14.33 9.31
CA ARG A 114 4.29 14.41 10.16
C ARG A 114 3.91 13.05 10.72
N LEU A 115 4.08 11.99 9.93
CA LEU A 115 3.94 10.62 10.44
C LEU A 115 4.88 10.38 11.64
N LEU A 116 6.14 10.78 11.52
CA LEU A 116 7.13 10.60 12.58
C LEU A 116 6.79 11.44 13.82
N GLU A 117 6.43 12.72 13.64
CA GLU A 117 5.98 13.63 14.71
C GLU A 117 4.82 13.01 15.52
N LEU A 118 3.85 12.40 14.84
CA LEU A 118 2.66 11.82 15.47
C LEU A 118 2.84 10.36 15.91
N SER A 119 4.01 9.76 15.68
CA SER A 119 4.21 8.32 15.91
C SER A 119 3.98 7.93 17.38
N ASP A 120 4.18 8.85 18.33
CA ASP A 120 3.99 8.59 19.76
C ASP A 120 2.53 8.68 20.20
N GLU A 121 1.68 9.37 19.43
CA GLU A 121 0.24 9.53 19.69
C GLU A 121 -0.60 8.42 19.06
N ILE A 122 -0.03 7.68 18.11
CA ILE A 122 -0.73 6.63 17.35
C ILE A 122 -0.76 5.31 18.14
N PRO A 123 -1.94 4.66 18.29
CA PRO A 123 -2.05 3.32 18.88
C PRO A 123 -1.60 2.25 17.85
N TRP A 124 -0.30 2.00 17.79
CA TRP A 124 0.28 1.05 16.84
C TRP A 124 -0.11 -0.40 17.16
N MET A 125 -0.85 -1.01 16.23
CA MET A 125 -1.25 -2.41 16.28
C MET A 125 -0.57 -3.24 15.19
N SER A 126 -0.46 -4.56 15.38
CA SER A 126 0.19 -5.47 14.43
C SER A 126 -0.56 -5.58 13.09
N ASN A 127 -1.86 -5.32 13.09
CA ASN A 127 -2.71 -5.30 11.90
C ASN A 127 -2.62 -3.97 11.13
N ILE A 128 -1.76 -3.03 11.56
CA ILE A 128 -1.55 -1.73 10.91
C ILE A 128 -0.20 -1.74 10.21
N TRP A 129 -0.24 -1.73 8.88
CA TRP A 129 0.93 -1.69 8.02
C TRP A 129 1.12 -0.26 7.55
N MET A 130 2.23 0.35 7.96
CA MET A 130 2.53 1.73 7.65
C MET A 130 3.57 1.82 6.55
N GLY A 131 3.29 2.63 5.54
CA GLY A 131 4.24 2.82 4.45
C GLY A 131 4.43 4.26 4.06
N THR A 132 5.54 4.51 3.38
CA THR A 132 5.83 5.80 2.75
C THR A 132 6.08 5.63 1.27
N SER A 133 5.70 6.64 0.48
CA SER A 133 6.10 6.66 -0.93
C SER A 133 7.45 7.31 -1.13
N VAL A 134 8.30 6.69 -1.96
CA VAL A 134 9.58 7.26 -2.39
C VAL A 134 9.67 7.20 -3.91
N GLU A 135 9.43 8.33 -4.53
CA GLU A 135 9.37 8.46 -5.99
C GLU A 135 10.73 8.64 -6.66
N ASP A 136 11.71 9.22 -5.96
CA ASP A 136 13.07 9.43 -6.47
C ASP A 136 14.08 9.61 -5.32
N LYS A 137 15.38 9.69 -5.67
CA LYS A 137 16.49 9.77 -4.71
C LYS A 137 16.37 10.90 -3.69
N ASN A 138 15.72 12.02 -4.03
CA ASN A 138 15.59 13.16 -3.14
C ASN A 138 14.62 12.88 -1.98
N TYR A 139 13.84 11.80 -2.08
CA TYR A 139 12.84 11.40 -1.09
C TYR A 139 13.21 10.14 -0.31
N VAL A 140 14.43 9.61 -0.49
CA VAL A 140 14.92 8.43 0.24
C VAL A 140 14.93 8.65 1.76
N PHE A 141 15.08 9.90 2.21
CA PHE A 141 15.01 10.25 3.64
C PHE A 141 13.69 9.79 4.31
N ARG A 142 12.60 9.65 3.55
CA ARG A 142 11.32 9.18 4.09
C ARG A 142 11.39 7.76 4.64
N ILE A 143 12.30 6.93 4.10
CA ILE A 143 12.56 5.58 4.61
C ILE A 143 13.09 5.66 6.04
N ASP A 144 14.01 6.59 6.30
CA ASP A 144 14.61 6.79 7.62
C ASP A 144 13.54 7.26 8.63
N ASP A 145 12.68 8.19 8.21
CA ASP A 145 11.54 8.64 9.02
C ASP A 145 10.61 7.47 9.36
N LEU A 146 10.25 6.64 8.37
CA LEU A 146 9.40 5.47 8.56
C LEU A 146 10.02 4.48 9.56
N ARG A 147 11.33 4.22 9.46
CA ARG A 147 12.03 3.30 10.39
C ARG A 147 12.00 3.78 11.84
N LYS A 148 11.99 5.09 12.08
CA LYS A 148 11.91 5.68 13.42
C LYS A 148 10.52 5.59 14.04
N THR A 149 9.49 5.25 13.26
CA THR A 149 8.14 5.04 13.79
C THR A 149 8.00 3.73 14.56
N LYS A 150 6.97 3.67 15.42
CA LYS A 150 6.62 2.48 16.21
C LYS A 150 5.80 1.43 15.43
N ALA A 151 5.55 1.65 14.14
CA ALA A 151 4.83 0.71 13.27
C ALA A 151 5.46 -0.68 13.27
N LYS A 152 4.64 -1.74 13.34
CA LYS A 152 5.11 -3.12 13.40
C LYS A 152 5.46 -3.69 12.04
N ILE A 153 4.68 -3.35 11.02
CA ILE A 153 4.95 -3.65 9.61
C ILE A 153 5.19 -2.33 8.88
N LYS A 154 6.35 -2.20 8.25
CA LYS A 154 6.82 -1.03 7.51
C LYS A 154 7.02 -1.38 6.05
N PHE A 155 6.38 -0.65 5.13
CA PHE A 155 6.53 -0.92 3.70
C PHE A 155 6.86 0.32 2.87
N LEU A 156 7.47 0.11 1.73
CA LEU A 156 7.77 1.16 0.76
C LEU A 156 6.85 1.03 -0.45
N SER A 157 6.30 2.16 -0.89
CA SER A 157 5.70 2.25 -2.23
C SER A 157 6.58 3.15 -3.08
N LEU A 158 7.41 2.55 -3.91
CA LEU A 158 8.29 3.26 -4.83
C LEU A 158 7.47 3.65 -6.06
N GLU A 159 6.46 4.51 -5.82
CA GLU A 159 5.40 4.86 -6.77
C GLU A 159 4.95 6.35 -6.72
N PRO A 160 4.79 6.98 -7.90
CA PRO A 160 5.34 6.52 -9.18
C PRO A 160 6.88 6.48 -9.10
N LEU A 161 7.54 5.45 -9.63
CA LEU A 161 8.99 5.45 -9.73
C LEU A 161 9.43 6.44 -10.82
N LEU A 162 10.17 7.49 -10.42
CA LEU A 162 10.56 8.61 -11.29
C LEU A 162 12.06 8.67 -11.59
N GLY A 163 12.84 7.76 -11.02
CA GLY A 163 14.28 7.67 -11.24
C GLY A 163 14.87 6.45 -10.54
N PRO A 164 16.17 6.20 -10.73
CA PRO A 164 16.86 5.10 -10.05
C PRO A 164 16.95 5.36 -8.54
N LEU A 165 16.89 4.28 -7.77
CA LEU A 165 17.00 4.25 -6.32
C LEU A 165 18.07 3.26 -5.90
N TYR A 166 19.33 3.57 -6.21
CA TYR A 166 20.47 2.70 -5.91
C TYR A 166 20.76 2.67 -4.40
N ASN A 167 21.18 1.51 -3.91
CA ASN A 167 21.69 1.30 -2.55
C ASN A 167 20.71 1.73 -1.44
N LEU A 168 19.42 1.38 -1.58
CA LEU A 168 18.42 1.59 -0.55
C LEU A 168 18.80 0.83 0.72
N ASN A 169 18.74 1.53 1.85
CA ASN A 169 18.82 0.89 3.15
C ASN A 169 17.46 0.29 3.52
N LEU A 170 17.32 -1.02 3.26
CA LEU A 170 16.10 -1.79 3.53
C LEU A 170 16.07 -2.41 4.94
N THR A 171 17.06 -2.16 5.80
CA THR A 171 17.04 -2.66 7.18
C THR A 171 15.78 -2.19 7.90
N GLY A 172 15.00 -3.11 8.49
CA GLY A 172 13.76 -2.76 9.19
C GLY A 172 12.60 -2.34 8.29
N ILE A 173 12.66 -2.70 7.00
CA ILE A 173 11.55 -2.61 6.04
C ILE A 173 11.07 -4.03 5.75
N ASP A 174 9.76 -4.23 5.81
CA ASP A 174 9.13 -5.56 5.73
C ASP A 174 8.56 -5.86 4.33
N TRP A 175 8.44 -4.86 3.46
CA TRP A 175 7.87 -5.03 2.12
C TRP A 175 8.18 -3.85 1.20
N VAL A 176 8.45 -4.12 -0.09
CA VAL A 176 8.70 -3.10 -1.11
C VAL A 176 7.78 -3.32 -2.30
N ILE A 177 7.03 -2.28 -2.67
CA ILE A 177 6.15 -2.22 -3.83
C ILE A 177 6.76 -1.28 -4.87
N VAL A 178 6.87 -1.70 -6.12
CA VAL A 178 7.35 -0.87 -7.24
C VAL A 178 6.30 -0.74 -8.33
N GLY A 179 6.16 0.46 -8.87
CA GLY A 179 5.21 0.71 -9.96
C GLY A 179 5.38 2.03 -10.69
N GLY A 180 5.01 2.02 -11.97
CA GLY A 180 5.00 3.19 -12.84
C GLY A 180 3.79 4.10 -12.64
N GLU A 181 3.91 5.32 -13.16
CA GLU A 181 2.83 6.32 -13.09
C GLU A 181 1.62 5.92 -13.96
N SER A 182 0.41 6.15 -13.47
CA SER A 182 -0.83 5.82 -14.19
C SER A 182 -1.51 7.04 -14.80
N GLY A 183 -2.07 6.89 -16.01
CA GLY A 183 -2.92 7.89 -16.65
C GLY A 183 -2.35 8.52 -17.93
N PRO A 184 -3.05 9.52 -18.51
CA PRO A 184 -2.76 10.08 -19.84
C PRO A 184 -1.40 10.76 -19.96
N LYS A 185 -0.79 11.15 -18.84
CA LYS A 185 0.51 11.83 -18.78
C LYS A 185 1.55 11.01 -18.00
N ALA A 186 1.34 9.69 -17.92
CA ALA A 186 2.22 8.78 -17.23
C ALA A 186 3.67 8.93 -17.73
N ARG A 187 4.58 9.23 -16.82
CA ARG A 187 6.01 9.25 -17.10
C ARG A 187 6.55 7.83 -17.26
N TYR A 188 7.56 7.71 -18.13
CA TYR A 188 8.26 6.46 -18.37
C TYR A 188 8.97 5.99 -17.10
N ILE A 189 8.93 4.68 -16.87
CA ILE A 189 9.70 3.97 -15.85
C ILE A 189 10.68 3.05 -16.58
N ASP A 190 11.96 3.17 -16.25
CA ASP A 190 12.99 2.33 -16.87
C ASP A 190 12.98 0.93 -16.20
N PRO A 191 12.89 -0.16 -16.99
CA PRO A 191 12.98 -1.52 -16.46
C PRO A 191 14.22 -1.79 -15.61
N SER A 192 15.36 -1.19 -15.93
CA SER A 192 16.59 -1.37 -15.17
C SER A 192 16.47 -0.89 -13.72
N TRP A 193 15.66 0.14 -13.45
CA TRP A 193 15.43 0.61 -12.08
C TRP A 193 14.61 -0.40 -11.27
N VAL A 194 13.63 -1.03 -11.91
CA VAL A 194 12.78 -2.05 -11.26
C VAL A 194 13.59 -3.31 -10.95
N ILE A 195 14.40 -3.76 -11.90
CA ILE A 195 15.30 -4.91 -11.79
C ILE A 195 16.32 -4.68 -10.66
N ASP A 196 16.94 -3.50 -10.62
CA ASP A 196 17.88 -3.13 -9.56
C ASP A 196 17.23 -3.14 -8.16
N ILE A 197 16.04 -2.55 -8.01
CA ILE A 197 15.32 -2.57 -6.73
C ILE A 197 14.95 -4.00 -6.33
N ARG A 198 14.53 -4.84 -7.28
CA ARG A 198 14.24 -6.26 -7.02
C ARG A 198 15.47 -6.98 -6.47
N ASP A 199 16.64 -6.79 -7.08
CA ASP A 199 17.89 -7.40 -6.60
C ASP A 199 18.27 -6.91 -5.20
N GLN A 200 18.07 -5.62 -4.93
CA GLN A 200 18.28 -5.07 -3.58
C GLN A 200 17.35 -5.75 -2.56
N CYS A 201 16.08 -5.98 -2.91
CA CYS A 201 15.11 -6.66 -2.04
C CYS A 201 15.49 -8.12 -1.80
N GLN A 202 15.87 -8.86 -2.85
CA GLN A 202 16.31 -10.25 -2.72
C GLN A 202 17.56 -10.38 -1.84
N LYS A 203 18.55 -9.49 -2.04
CA LYS A 203 19.78 -9.45 -1.23
C LYS A 203 19.49 -9.14 0.24
N ALA A 204 18.47 -8.33 0.52
CA ALA A 204 18.06 -7.95 1.86
C ALA A 204 17.01 -8.89 2.47
N GLU A 205 16.58 -9.93 1.75
CA GLU A 205 15.50 -10.85 2.15
C GLU A 205 14.18 -10.12 2.46
N VAL A 206 13.88 -9.04 1.72
CA VAL A 206 12.66 -8.26 1.86
C VAL A 206 11.68 -8.62 0.74
N PRO A 207 10.41 -8.96 1.06
CA PRO A 207 9.37 -9.21 0.06
C PRO A 207 9.26 -8.12 -1.00
N PHE A 208 9.27 -8.51 -2.28
CA PHE A 208 9.16 -7.62 -3.43
C PHE A 208 7.86 -7.81 -4.20
N PHE A 209 7.14 -6.71 -4.42
CA PHE A 209 5.92 -6.68 -5.23
C PHE A 209 6.06 -5.73 -6.43
N PHE A 210 5.99 -6.27 -7.64
CA PHE A 210 5.92 -5.45 -8.85
C PHE A 210 4.48 -5.24 -9.30
N LYS A 211 4.01 -4.01 -9.13
CA LYS A 211 2.60 -3.68 -9.34
C LYS A 211 2.22 -3.51 -10.80
N GLN A 212 2.95 -2.67 -11.54
CA GLN A 212 2.66 -2.34 -12.95
C GLN A 212 3.75 -1.47 -13.58
N TRP A 213 3.83 -1.48 -14.92
CA TRP A 213 4.65 -0.55 -15.71
C TRP A 213 4.06 0.87 -15.83
N GLY A 214 2.79 1.07 -15.46
CA GLY A 214 2.11 2.36 -15.60
C GLY A 214 1.51 2.58 -17.00
N GLY A 215 1.26 3.84 -17.37
CA GLY A 215 0.62 4.20 -18.64
C GLY A 215 -0.90 4.38 -18.58
N THR A 216 -1.53 4.49 -19.76
CA THR A 216 -2.97 4.75 -19.91
C THR A 216 -3.83 3.51 -19.82
N ASN A 217 -3.31 2.37 -20.30
CA ASN A 217 -4.01 1.10 -20.32
C ASN A 217 -3.25 0.08 -19.47
N LYS A 218 -3.64 -0.04 -18.20
CA LYS A 218 -3.04 -0.98 -17.25
C LYS A 218 -3.04 -2.43 -17.75
N LYS A 219 -4.13 -2.88 -18.39
CA LYS A 219 -4.25 -4.25 -18.92
C LYS A 219 -3.22 -4.52 -20.01
N LYS A 220 -2.96 -3.53 -20.86
CA LYS A 220 -1.96 -3.64 -21.94
C LYS A 220 -0.53 -3.50 -21.42
N ALA A 221 -0.30 -2.59 -20.49
CA ALA A 221 1.02 -2.38 -19.90
C ALA A 221 1.46 -3.60 -19.07
N GLY A 222 0.51 -4.24 -18.37
CA GLY A 222 0.75 -5.45 -17.60
C GLY A 222 1.67 -5.23 -16.39
N ARG A 223 2.04 -6.36 -15.78
CA ARG A 223 2.88 -6.43 -14.57
C ARG A 223 3.87 -7.60 -14.61
N LEU A 224 4.21 -8.04 -15.82
CA LEU A 224 5.26 -9.02 -16.01
C LEU A 224 6.61 -8.30 -15.94
N LEU A 225 7.45 -8.75 -15.01
CA LEU A 225 8.86 -8.40 -14.93
C LEU A 225 9.63 -9.70 -15.13
N GLU A 226 10.45 -9.75 -16.19
CA GLU A 226 11.17 -10.98 -16.59
C GLU A 226 10.22 -12.18 -16.80
N ASN A 227 9.12 -11.94 -17.52
CA ASN A 227 8.11 -12.94 -17.89
C ASN A 227 7.36 -13.60 -16.72
N ARG A 228 7.43 -13.03 -15.52
CA ARG A 228 6.62 -13.50 -14.37
C ARG A 228 6.03 -12.34 -13.56
N THR A 229 5.06 -12.64 -12.71
CA THR A 229 4.59 -11.70 -11.69
C THR A 229 5.44 -11.82 -10.43
N TRP A 230 5.53 -10.72 -9.69
CA TRP A 230 6.26 -10.63 -8.42
C TRP A 230 5.28 -10.11 -7.39
N ASP A 231 4.78 -11.02 -6.56
CA ASP A 231 3.56 -10.84 -5.77
C ASP A 231 3.78 -11.13 -4.29
N GLU A 232 5.05 -11.02 -3.84
CA GLU A 232 5.43 -11.34 -2.48
C GLU A 232 4.77 -10.34 -1.51
N MET A 233 4.39 -10.84 -0.35
CA MET A 233 3.71 -10.11 0.71
C MET A 233 4.42 -10.36 2.04
N PRO A 234 4.39 -9.41 2.99
CA PRO A 234 4.93 -9.65 4.32
C PRO A 234 4.19 -10.80 5.02
N VAL A 235 4.95 -11.64 5.72
CA VAL A 235 4.38 -12.76 6.50
C VAL A 235 3.73 -12.19 7.76
N THR A 236 2.44 -12.43 7.92
CA THR A 236 1.72 -12.11 9.17
C THR A 236 1.35 -13.38 9.92
N GLN A 237 1.08 -13.28 11.22
CA GLN A 237 0.58 -14.40 12.02
C GLN A 237 -0.72 -15.00 11.45
N GLN A 238 -1.53 -14.22 10.75
CA GLN A 238 -2.74 -14.69 10.06
C GLN A 238 -2.41 -15.57 8.84
N ASN A 239 -1.32 -15.28 8.12
CA ASN A 239 -0.90 -16.05 6.94
C ASN A 239 -0.17 -17.35 7.31
N LEU A 240 0.40 -17.46 8.52
CA LEU A 240 1.05 -18.69 8.99
C LEU A 240 0.08 -19.87 9.15
N GLY A 241 -1.21 -19.59 9.39
CA GLY A 241 -2.25 -20.62 9.48
C GLY A 241 -2.53 -21.30 8.13
N SER A 242 -2.60 -20.52 7.04
CA SER A 242 -2.84 -21.07 5.70
C SER A 242 -1.66 -21.86 5.15
N TYR A 243 -0.42 -21.45 5.45
CA TYR A 243 0.76 -22.21 5.03
C TYR A 243 0.94 -23.53 5.79
N ARG A 244 0.41 -23.68 7.01
CA ARG A 244 0.49 -24.94 7.76
C ARG A 244 -0.47 -26.01 7.22
N GLU A 245 -1.66 -25.62 6.73
CA GLU A 245 -2.62 -26.55 6.12
C GLU A 245 -2.06 -27.18 4.82
N ASP A 246 -1.20 -26.47 4.09
CA ASP A 246 -0.56 -26.97 2.87
C ASP A 246 0.54 -28.03 3.12
N PHE A 247 1.10 -28.10 4.34
CA PHE A 247 2.11 -29.12 4.67
C PHE A 247 1.51 -30.42 5.24
N GLU A 248 0.32 -30.37 5.85
CA GLU A 248 -0.32 -31.57 6.42
C GLU A 248 -0.95 -32.48 5.34
N THR A 249 -1.19 -31.97 4.13
CA THR A 249 -1.79 -32.76 3.03
C THR A 249 -0.82 -33.63 2.23
N VAL A 250 0.49 -33.58 2.51
CA VAL A 250 1.52 -34.34 1.77
C VAL A 250 1.97 -35.63 2.47
N SER A 251 1.49 -35.93 3.68
CA SER A 251 1.99 -37.06 4.50
C SER A 251 1.00 -38.24 4.66
N SER A 252 0.35 -38.70 3.59
CA SER A 252 -0.45 -39.95 3.67
C SER A 252 -0.56 -40.73 2.35
N GLN A 253 0.55 -41.01 1.67
CA GLN A 253 0.59 -42.07 0.66
C GLN A 253 1.49 -43.22 1.13
N GLU A 254 0.84 -44.31 1.55
CA GLU A 254 1.49 -45.60 1.79
C GLU A 254 2.05 -46.18 0.47
N PRO A 255 3.22 -46.84 0.47
CA PRO A 255 3.79 -47.42 -0.73
C PRO A 255 3.01 -48.68 -1.14
N SER A 256 2.41 -48.63 -2.34
CA SER A 256 1.71 -49.77 -2.95
C SER A 256 2.70 -50.87 -3.36
N LYS A 257 2.39 -52.10 -2.95
CA LYS A 257 3.17 -53.32 -3.25
C LYS A 257 3.28 -53.57 -4.76
N VAL A 258 4.52 -53.73 -5.23
CA VAL A 258 4.86 -54.26 -6.56
C VAL A 258 4.57 -55.76 -6.57
N ILE A 259 3.68 -56.22 -7.45
CA ILE A 259 3.49 -57.65 -7.77
C ILE A 259 4.22 -57.92 -9.08
N ILE A 260 5.22 -58.79 -9.01
CA ILE A 260 6.00 -59.30 -10.14
C ILE A 260 5.21 -60.44 -10.80
N ARG A 261 4.99 -60.33 -12.11
CA ARG A 261 4.83 -61.46 -13.04
C ARG A 261 5.54 -61.14 -14.34
#